data_AF-A0A842S179-F1
#
_entry.id   AF-A0A842S179-F1
#
_cell.length_a   1.000
_cell.length_b   1.000
_cell.length_c   1.000
_cell.angle_alpha   90.00
_cell.angle_beta   90.00
_cell.angle_gamma   90.00
#
_symmetry.space_group_name_H-M   'P 1'
#
loop_
_entity.id
_entity.type
_entity.pdbx_description
1 polymer ?
#
loop_
_entity_poly.entity_id
_entity_poly.type
_entity_poly.pdbx_seq_one_letter_code
_entity_poly.pdbx_strand_id
1 'polypeptide(L)'
;MDILGIFTYPFFYLMVMVLIILLIGIYFVLSHKPENWFFYHKLFMGLGLIIAIIGFIVLGVLSLTLINLILGVLTIILLVLSIMGGFIANKQQDNKLRSFHIWFGRAVYIIATIVLIIGIITFLLK
;
A
#
# COMPACT_ATOMS: atom_id res chain seq x y z
N MET A 1 4.66 24.38 -7.03
CA MET A 1 3.39 24.79 -6.37
C MET A 1 3.61 25.01 -4.87
N ASP A 2 2.73 25.74 -4.17
CA ASP A 2 2.75 25.89 -2.70
C ASP A 2 2.49 24.53 -2.02
N ILE A 3 3.12 24.28 -0.86
CA ILE A 3 2.90 23.12 -0.01
C ILE A 3 1.44 22.98 0.44
N LEU A 4 0.72 24.09 0.61
CA LEU A 4 -0.72 24.07 0.92
C LEU A 4 -1.55 23.49 -0.25
N GLY A 5 -1.05 23.61 -1.48
CA GLY A 5 -1.68 23.03 -2.67
C GLY A 5 -1.75 21.50 -2.63
N ILE A 6 -0.91 20.82 -1.85
CA ILE A 6 -0.93 19.35 -1.77
C ILE A 6 -2.23 18.82 -1.17
N PHE A 7 -2.82 19.59 -0.26
CA PHE A 7 -4.10 19.29 0.40
C PHE A 7 -5.30 19.50 -0.52
N THR A 8 -5.10 20.02 -1.73
CA THR A 8 -6.14 20.08 -2.75
C THR A 8 -6.06 18.90 -3.72
N TYR A 9 -5.02 18.06 -3.61
CA TYR A 9 -4.74 16.99 -4.55
C TYR A 9 -5.37 15.65 -4.11
N PRO A 10 -6.43 15.15 -4.78
CA PRO A 10 -7.18 13.97 -4.31
C PRO A 10 -6.31 12.71 -4.20
N PHE A 11 -5.34 12.54 -5.11
CA PHE A 11 -4.41 11.42 -5.10
C PHE A 11 -3.54 11.35 -3.83
N PHE A 12 -3.16 12.51 -3.27
CA PHE A 12 -2.36 12.56 -2.05
C PHE A 12 -3.10 11.90 -0.88
N TYR A 13 -4.38 12.25 -0.69
CA TYR A 13 -5.21 11.64 0.35
C TYR A 13 -5.37 10.15 0.18
N LEU A 14 -5.59 9.67 -1.06
CA LEU A 14 -5.75 8.25 -1.34
C LEU A 14 -4.48 7.47 -0.98
N MET A 15 -3.30 7.98 -1.34
CA MET A 15 -2.02 7.33 -0.99
C MET A 15 -1.76 7.33 0.53
N VAL A 16 -2.06 8.43 1.22
CA VAL A 16 -1.95 8.50 2.69
C VAL A 16 -2.91 7.50 3.35
N MET A 17 -4.15 7.39 2.86
CA MET A 17 -5.11 6.41 3.34
C MET A 17 -4.63 4.97 3.13
N VAL A 18 -4.04 4.66 1.95
CA VAL A 18 -3.42 3.34 1.70
C VAL A 18 -2.37 3.05 2.77
N LEU A 19 -1.42 3.95 3.01
CA LEU A 19 -0.36 3.73 4.00
C LEU A 19 -0.91 3.55 5.42
N ILE A 20 -1.90 4.34 5.82
CA ILE A 20 -2.54 4.22 7.13
C ILE A 20 -3.23 2.85 7.27
N ILE A 21 -3.97 2.42 6.25
CA ILE A 21 -4.68 1.14 6.25
C ILE A 21 -3.71 -0.04 6.27
N LEU A 22 -2.64 0.01 5.49
CA LEU A 22 -1.58 -0.99 5.54
C LEU A 22 -0.93 -1.03 6.92
N LEU A 23 -0.66 0.13 7.52
CA LEU A 23 -0.06 0.22 8.86
C LEU A 23 -0.98 -0.41 9.92
N ILE A 24 -2.29 -0.13 9.87
CA ILE A 24 -3.28 -0.76 10.75
C ILE A 24 -3.29 -2.28 10.56
N GLY A 25 -3.27 -2.76 9.32
CA GLY A 25 -3.20 -4.19 9.03
C GLY A 25 -1.92 -4.84 9.55
N ILE A 26 -0.77 -4.16 9.47
CA ILE A 26 0.51 -4.63 10.05
C ILE A 26 0.45 -4.61 11.58
N TYR A 27 -0.17 -3.59 12.18
CA TYR A 27 -0.35 -3.50 13.63
C TYR A 27 -1.11 -4.71 14.20
N PHE A 28 -2.15 -5.20 13.52
CA PHE A 28 -2.86 -6.42 13.93
C PHE A 28 -1.94 -7.65 13.98
N VAL A 29 -1.01 -7.77 13.03
CA VAL A 29 -0.02 -8.88 13.01
C VAL A 29 1.00 -8.73 14.14
N LEU A 30 1.43 -7.52 14.46
CA LEU A 30 2.42 -7.29 15.51
C LEU A 30 1.81 -7.47 16.90
N SER A 31 0.62 -6.92 17.12
CA SER A 31 -0.06 -6.95 18.43
C SER A 31 -0.72 -8.29 18.75
N HIS A 32 -1.02 -9.10 17.74
CA HIS A 32 -1.82 -10.33 17.88
C HIS A 32 -3.14 -10.12 18.64
N LYS A 33 -3.70 -8.89 18.56
CA LYS A 33 -4.96 -8.49 19.21
C LYS A 33 -5.85 -7.78 18.20
N PRO A 34 -7.18 -7.98 18.23
CA PRO A 34 -7.94 -8.92 19.07
C PRO A 34 -7.70 -10.39 18.66
N GLU A 35 -8.38 -11.37 19.28
CA GLU A 35 -8.21 -12.80 18.95
C GLU A 35 -8.32 -13.10 17.44
N ASN A 36 -9.21 -12.38 16.76
CA ASN A 36 -9.40 -12.44 15.30
C ASN A 36 -8.42 -11.58 14.50
N TRP A 37 -7.24 -11.25 15.02
CA TRP A 37 -6.25 -10.36 14.39
C TRP A 37 -5.94 -10.76 12.94
N PHE A 38 -5.90 -12.06 12.63
CA PHE A 38 -5.62 -12.53 11.28
C PHE A 38 -6.72 -12.18 10.28
N PHE A 39 -7.98 -12.20 10.71
CA PHE A 39 -9.10 -11.72 9.90
C PHE A 39 -8.97 -10.22 9.63
N TYR A 40 -8.69 -9.42 10.67
CA TYR A 40 -8.50 -7.99 10.52
C TYR A 40 -7.31 -7.66 9.62
N HIS A 41 -6.17 -8.33 9.78
CA HIS A 41 -5.04 -8.18 8.88
C HIS A 41 -5.46 -8.36 7.41
N LYS A 42 -6.13 -9.47 7.07
CA LYS A 42 -6.62 -9.71 5.71
C LYS A 42 -7.60 -8.64 5.23
N LEU A 43 -8.53 -8.23 6.08
CA LEU A 43 -9.52 -7.20 5.77
C LEU A 43 -8.83 -5.87 5.43
N PHE A 44 -7.92 -5.39 6.28
CA PHE A 44 -7.22 -4.13 6.06
C PHE A 44 -6.27 -4.20 4.85
N MET A 45 -5.58 -5.33 4.61
CA MET A 45 -4.78 -5.50 3.38
C MET A 45 -5.66 -5.42 2.12
N GLY A 46 -6.83 -6.06 2.14
CA GLY A 46 -7.81 -5.99 1.03
C GLY A 46 -8.35 -4.58 0.81
N LEU A 47 -8.73 -3.87 1.87
CA LEU A 47 -9.16 -2.47 1.79
C LEU A 47 -8.05 -1.56 1.24
N GLY A 48 -6.81 -1.77 1.69
CA GLY A 48 -5.65 -1.03 1.20
C GLY A 48 -5.43 -1.23 -0.30
N LEU A 49 -5.59 -2.46 -0.80
CA LEU A 49 -5.52 -2.75 -2.23
C LEU A 49 -6.64 -2.05 -3.02
N ILE A 50 -7.89 -2.09 -2.53
CA ILE A 50 -9.03 -1.43 -3.18
C ILE A 50 -8.77 0.07 -3.31
N ILE A 51 -8.34 0.72 -2.23
CA ILE A 51 -8.05 2.17 -2.24
C ILE A 51 -6.83 2.47 -3.13
N ALA A 52 -5.81 1.61 -3.17
CA ALA A 52 -4.68 1.79 -4.07
C ALA A 52 -5.12 1.76 -5.55
N ILE A 53 -6.03 0.85 -5.91
CA ILE A 53 -6.62 0.79 -7.26
C ILE A 53 -7.43 2.06 -7.57
N ILE A 54 -8.28 2.51 -6.64
CA ILE A 54 -9.03 3.77 -6.80
C ILE A 54 -8.07 4.96 -6.96
N GLY A 55 -7.03 5.04 -6.14
CA GLY A 55 -5.97 6.03 -6.22
C GLY A 55 -5.29 6.05 -7.58
N PHE A 56 -4.99 4.87 -8.13
CA PHE A 56 -4.41 4.74 -9.46
C PHE A 56 -5.35 5.18 -10.59
N ILE A 57 -6.65 4.91 -10.49
CA ILE A 57 -7.64 5.39 -11.46
C ILE A 57 -7.71 6.93 -11.42
N VAL A 58 -7.79 7.52 -10.23
CA VAL A 58 -7.79 8.97 -10.03
C VAL A 58 -6.49 9.61 -10.55
N LEU A 59 -5.35 8.96 -10.32
CA LEU A 59 -4.04 9.37 -10.84
C LEU A 59 -4.04 9.47 -12.37
N GLY A 60 -4.63 8.49 -13.06
CA GLY A 60 -4.73 8.47 -14.52
C GLY A 60 -5.56 9.63 -15.08
N VAL A 61 -6.61 10.05 -14.36
CA VAL A 61 -7.42 11.22 -14.74
C VAL A 61 -6.64 12.52 -14.58
N LEU A 62 -5.79 12.62 -13.56
CA LEU A 62 -5.05 13.85 -13.24
C LEU A 62 -3.75 14.04 -14.05
N SER A 63 -3.46 13.16 -15.02
CA SER A 63 -2.30 13.29 -15.93
C SER A 63 -0.96 13.53 -15.21
N LEU A 64 -0.69 12.82 -14.11
CA LEU A 64 0.63 12.86 -13.47
C LEU A 64 1.73 12.33 -14.40
N THR A 65 2.98 12.56 -14.02
CA THR A 65 4.15 12.12 -14.81
C THR A 65 4.15 10.61 -15.01
N LEU A 66 4.74 10.15 -16.14
CA LEU A 66 4.89 8.73 -16.47
C LEU A 66 5.53 7.93 -15.32
N ILE A 67 6.48 8.52 -14.58
CA ILE A 67 7.15 7.84 -13.47
C ILE A 67 6.20 7.55 -12.31
N ASN A 68 5.29 8.47 -11.97
CA ASN A 68 4.29 8.23 -10.92
C ASN A 68 3.32 7.11 -11.31
N LEU A 69 2.96 7.05 -12.59
CA LEU A 69 2.09 5.99 -13.11
C LEU A 69 2.75 4.61 -12.98
N ILE A 70 4.01 4.48 -13.41
CA ILE A 70 4.78 3.22 -13.32
C ILE A 70 4.90 2.78 -11.86
N LEU A 71 5.26 3.70 -10.97
CA LEU A 71 5.40 3.42 -9.54
C LEU A 71 4.07 3.02 -8.88
N GLY A 72 2.97 3.65 -9.30
CA GLY A 72 1.61 3.30 -8.85
C GLY A 72 1.22 1.88 -9.26
N VAL A 73 1.39 1.53 -10.54
CA VAL A 73 1.12 0.16 -11.04
C VAL A 73 1.99 -0.86 -10.30
N LEU A 74 3.28 -0.58 -10.15
CA LEU A 74 4.21 -1.48 -9.47
C LEU A 74 3.77 -1.73 -8.02
N THR A 75 3.35 -0.68 -7.31
CA THR A 75 2.86 -0.81 -5.93
C THR A 75 1.63 -1.70 -5.84
N ILE A 76 0.67 -1.56 -6.77
CA ILE A 76 -0.52 -2.42 -6.84
C ILE A 76 -0.13 -3.87 -7.10
N ILE A 77 0.73 -4.13 -8.08
CA ILE A 77 1.19 -5.49 -8.40
C ILE A 77 1.86 -6.13 -7.17
N LEU A 78 2.74 -5.39 -6.50
CA LEU A 78 3.43 -5.87 -5.30
C LEU A 78 2.45 -6.16 -4.15
N LEU A 79 1.44 -5.30 -3.95
CA LEU A 79 0.38 -5.55 -2.97
C LEU A 79 -0.41 -6.83 -3.29
N VAL A 80 -0.81 -7.02 -4.55
CA VAL A 80 -1.52 -8.24 -4.98
C VAL A 80 -0.67 -9.47 -4.72
N LEU A 81 0.60 -9.46 -5.13
CA LEU A 81 1.52 -10.58 -4.90
C LEU A 81 1.73 -10.85 -3.40
N SER A 82 1.80 -9.80 -2.58
CA SER A 82 1.96 -9.93 -1.13
C SER A 82 0.75 -10.60 -0.50
N ILE A 83 -0.45 -10.15 -0.88
CA ILE A 83 -1.72 -10.72 -0.42
C ILE A 83 -1.85 -12.18 -0.85
N MET A 84 -1.57 -12.50 -2.13
CA MET A 84 -1.56 -13.88 -2.64
C MET A 84 -0.56 -14.75 -1.89
N GLY A 85 0.65 -14.24 -1.65
CA GLY A 85 1.68 -14.91 -0.84
C GLY A 85 1.20 -15.20 0.58
N GLY A 86 0.45 -14.28 1.20
CA GLY A 86 -0.15 -14.47 2.51
C GLY A 86 -1.19 -15.60 2.53
N PHE A 87 -2.03 -15.70 1.50
CA PHE A 87 -2.97 -16.81 1.35
C PHE A 87 -2.27 -18.15 1.17
N ILE A 88 -1.22 -18.20 0.35
CA ILE A 88 -0.43 -19.41 0.09
C ILE A 88 0.28 -19.86 1.38
N ALA A 89 0.95 -18.94 2.07
CA ALA A 89 1.66 -19.24 3.32
C ALA A 89 0.71 -19.75 4.41
N ASN A 90 -0.49 -19.17 4.51
CA ASN A 90 -1.51 -19.64 5.45
C ASN A 90 -2.05 -21.02 5.10
N LYS A 91 -2.20 -21.35 3.81
CA LYS A 91 -2.69 -22.67 3.38
C LYS A 91 -1.64 -23.76 3.60
N GLN A 92 -0.38 -23.48 3.33
CA GLN A 92 0.69 -24.48 3.40
C GLN A 92 1.28 -24.65 4.81
N GLN A 93 1.05 -23.69 5.72
CA GLN A 93 1.59 -23.71 7.09
C GLN A 93 3.12 -23.86 7.16
N ASP A 94 3.83 -23.47 6.08
CA ASP A 94 5.29 -23.50 6.01
C ASP A 94 5.88 -22.23 6.66
N ASN A 95 6.72 -22.45 7.66
CA ASN A 95 7.43 -21.38 8.39
C ASN A 95 8.32 -20.52 7.49
N LYS A 96 8.97 -21.10 6.47
CA LYS A 96 9.80 -20.36 5.51
C LYS A 96 8.94 -19.44 4.63
N LEU A 97 7.83 -19.95 4.11
CA LEU A 97 6.89 -19.16 3.31
C LEU A 97 6.28 -18.03 4.15
N ARG A 98 5.93 -18.31 5.41
CA ARG A 98 5.43 -17.29 6.34
C ARG A 98 6.48 -16.21 6.61
N SER A 99 7.72 -16.59 6.87
CA SER A 99 8.83 -15.64 7.09
C SER A 99 9.06 -14.77 5.85
N PHE A 100 9.10 -15.39 4.66
CA PHE A 100 9.23 -14.68 3.39
C PHE A 100 8.07 -13.69 3.17
N HIS A 101 6.83 -14.10 3.40
CA HIS A 101 5.66 -13.21 3.28
C HIS A 101 5.77 -11.99 4.20
N ILE A 102 6.23 -12.16 5.45
CA ILE A 102 6.43 -11.05 6.39
C ILE A 102 7.48 -10.07 5.87
N TRP A 103 8.63 -10.58 5.41
CA TRP A 103 9.69 -9.74 4.84
C TRP A 103 9.24 -9.02 3.57
N PHE A 104 8.55 -9.74 2.68
CA PHE A 104 8.01 -9.19 1.45
C PHE A 104 6.98 -8.09 1.75
N GLY A 105 6.04 -8.32 2.67
CA GLY A 105 5.07 -7.31 3.10
C GLY A 105 5.71 -6.03 3.65
N ARG A 106 6.80 -6.14 4.42
CA ARG A 106 7.59 -4.99 4.88
C ARG A 106 8.23 -4.23 3.72
N ALA A 107 8.80 -4.94 2.75
CA ALA A 107 9.38 -4.32 1.56
C ALA A 107 8.32 -3.57 0.74
N VAL A 108 7.13 -4.16 0.55
CA VAL A 108 6.00 -3.51 -0.14
C VAL A 108 5.58 -2.22 0.58
N TYR A 109 5.49 -2.22 1.92
CA TYR A 109 5.17 -1.02 2.69
C TYR A 109 6.22 0.10 2.52
N ILE A 110 7.52 -0.26 2.56
CA ILE A 110 8.62 0.69 2.33
C ILE A 110 8.53 1.27 0.91
N ILE A 111 8.32 0.43 -0.10
CA ILE A 111 8.16 0.88 -1.50
C ILE A 111 6.98 1.83 -1.62
N ALA A 112 5.80 1.49 -1.07
CA ALA A 112 4.64 2.36 -1.10
C ALA A 112 4.92 3.72 -0.44
N THR A 113 5.70 3.74 0.65
CA THR A 113 6.12 4.98 1.32
C THR A 113 7.05 5.81 0.43
N ILE A 114 8.01 5.18 -0.24
CA ILE A 114 8.89 5.84 -1.22
C ILE A 114 8.08 6.44 -2.37
N VAL A 115 7.07 5.71 -2.89
CA VAL A 115 6.20 6.19 -3.96
C VAL A 115 5.40 7.42 -3.53
N LEU A 116 4.90 7.47 -2.29
CA LEU A 116 4.27 8.67 -1.76
C LEU A 116 5.25 9.85 -1.71
N ILE A 117 6.47 9.65 -1.19
CA ILE A 117 7.49 10.70 -1.10
C ILE A 117 7.84 11.23 -2.50
N ILE A 118 8.06 10.36 -3.48
CA ILE A 118 8.31 10.75 -4.87
C ILE A 118 7.11 11.51 -5.43
N GLY A 119 5.88 11.08 -5.15
CA GLY A 119 4.66 11.80 -5.53
C GLY A 119 4.61 13.23 -4.99
N ILE A 120 4.94 13.40 -3.71
CA ILE A 120 5.02 14.72 -3.06
C ILE A 120 6.10 15.59 -3.72
N ILE A 121 7.31 15.05 -3.92
CA ILE A 121 8.41 15.79 -4.55
C ILE A 121 8.03 16.21 -5.98
N THR A 122 7.49 15.30 -6.79
CA THR A 122 7.07 15.62 -8.16
C THR A 122 5.98 16.69 -8.18
N PHE A 123 5.06 16.69 -7.22
CA PHE A 123 4.05 17.74 -7.09
C PHE A 123 4.67 19.10 -6.76
N LEU A 124 5.62 19.16 -5.82
CA LEU A 124 6.25 20.43 -5.42
C LEU A 124 7.13 21.05 -6.51
N LEU A 125 7.77 20.20 -7.33
CA LEU A 125 8.65 20.63 -8.43
C LEU A 125 7.89 21.09 -9.68
N LYS A 126 6.59 20.82 -9.79
CA LYS A 126 5.70 21.34 -10.82
C LYS A 126 5.02 22.63 -10.36
#